data_AF-A0A820ZR84-F1
#
_entry.id   AF-A0A820ZR84-F1
#
_cell.length_a   1.000
_cell.length_b   1.000
_cell.length_c   1.000
_cell.angle_alpha   90.00
_cell.angle_beta   90.00
_cell.angle_gamma   90.00
#
_symmetry.space_group_name_H-M   'P 1'
#
loop_
_entity.id
_entity.type
_entity.pdbx_description
1 polymer ?
#
loop_
_entity_poly.entity_id
_entity_poly.type
_entity_poly.pdbx_seq_one_letter_code
_entity_poly.pdbx_strand_id
1 'polypeptide(L)' 'MCELAAEFYEDFFKKNEVVRPHPYTDTPLIEFDNEDENIPEVTLNELIETIHA' A
#
# COMPACT_ATOMS: atom_id res chain seq x y z
N MET A 1 -36.58 -19.10 4.70
CA MET A 1 -35.67 -17.92 4.72
C MET A 1 -34.34 -18.21 5.40
N CYS A 2 -34.24 -19.16 6.34
CA CYS A 2 -32.97 -19.55 6.96
C CYS A 2 -32.05 -20.35 6.01
N GLU A 3 -32.62 -21.14 5.10
CA GLU A 3 -31.87 -21.98 4.14
C GLU A 3 -31.05 -21.15 3.15
N LEU A 4 -31.62 -20.06 2.62
CA LEU A 4 -30.92 -19.13 1.73
C LEU A 4 -29.72 -18.45 2.41
N ALA A 5 -29.86 -18.11 3.70
CA ALA A 5 -28.77 -17.54 4.46
C ALA A 5 -27.66 -18.57 4.73
N ALA A 6 -28.03 -19.83 4.99
CA ALA A 6 -27.08 -20.92 5.20
C ALA A 6 -26.27 -21.22 3.92
N GLU A 7 -26.94 -21.33 2.77
CA GLU A 7 -26.28 -21.52 1.46
C GLU A 7 -25.32 -20.37 1.14
N PHE A 8 -25.71 -19.12 1.39
CA PHE A 8 -24.85 -17.95 1.18
C PHE A 8 -23.55 -18.03 2.00
N TYR A 9 -23.64 -18.37 3.29
CA TYR A 9 -22.44 -18.47 4.13
C TYR A 9 -21.56 -19.65 3.75
N GLU A 10 -22.14 -20.80 3.41
CA GLU A 10 -21.34 -21.92 2.90
C GLU A 10 -20.52 -21.53 1.66
N ASP A 11 -21.14 -20.87 0.69
CA ASP A 11 -20.46 -20.47 -0.54
C ASP A 11 -19.48 -19.31 -0.33
N PHE A 12 -19.73 -18.45 0.66
CA PHE A 12 -18.80 -17.39 1.04
C PHE A 12 -17.51 -17.95 1.65
N PHE A 13 -17.62 -18.94 2.54
CA PHE A 13 -16.47 -19.58 3.20
C PHE A 13 -15.80 -20.68 2.35
N LYS A 14 -16.48 -21.24 1.33
CA LYS A 14 -15.87 -22.17 0.36
C LYS A 14 -14.90 -21.51 -0.63
N LYS A 15 -14.89 -20.17 -0.73
CA LYS A 15 -13.95 -19.48 -1.63
C LYS A 15 -12.51 -19.74 -1.20
N ASN A 16 -11.64 -20.03 -2.16
CA ASN A 16 -10.20 -20.13 -1.93
C ASN A 16 -9.76 -18.94 -1.08
N GLU A 17 -9.14 -19.22 0.08
CA GLU A 17 -8.49 -18.20 0.89
C GLU A 17 -7.48 -17.50 -0.01
N VAL A 18 -7.86 -16.34 -0.55
CA VAL A 18 -6.91 -15.44 -1.19
C VAL A 18 -6.15 -14.83 -0.03
N VAL A 19 -5.07 -15.49 0.37
CA VAL A 19 -4.11 -14.96 1.34
C VAL A 19 -3.54 -13.70 0.70
N ARG A 20 -4.09 -12.55 1.10
CA ARG A 20 -3.55 -11.27 0.70
C ARG A 20 -2.31 -11.03 1.56
N PRO A 21 -1.23 -10.52 0.96
CA PRO A 21 -0.07 -10.13 1.74
C PRO A 21 -0.50 -9.14 2.82
N HIS A 22 -0.02 -9.35 4.04
CA HIS A 22 -0.37 -8.52 5.16
C HIS A 22 0.31 -7.14 4.99
N PRO A 23 -0.46 -6.05 5.01
CA PRO A 23 -0.07 -4.74 4.49
C PRO A 23 1.03 -4.02 5.27
N TYR A 24 1.52 -4.61 6.37
CA TYR A 24 2.61 -4.05 7.18
C TYR A 24 3.81 -4.99 7.34
N THR A 25 3.64 -6.27 7.03
CA THR A 25 4.71 -7.27 7.16
C THR A 25 5.27 -7.67 5.80
N ASP A 26 4.41 -7.62 4.77
CA ASP A 26 4.74 -8.05 3.42
C ASP A 26 4.95 -6.82 2.51
N THR A 27 4.99 -5.62 3.09
CA THR A 27 5.40 -4.41 2.38
C THR A 27 6.87 -4.50 2.04
N PRO A 28 7.27 -4.07 0.82
CA PRO A 28 8.67 -3.95 0.48
C PRO A 28 9.37 -3.03 1.49
N LEU A 29 10.59 -3.42 1.87
CA LEU A 29 11.44 -2.57 2.70
C LEU A 29 11.78 -1.31 1.90
N ILE A 30 11.63 -0.15 2.54
CA ILE A 30 12.07 1.12 1.96
C ILE A 30 13.59 1.17 2.14
N GLU A 31 14.33 1.29 1.03
CA GLU A 31 15.77 1.52 1.04
C GLU A 31 16.02 3.01 1.33
N PHE A 32 16.21 3.35 2.60
CA PHE A 32 16.46 4.74 3.02
C PHE A 32 17.85 5.25 2.62
N ASP A 33 18.81 4.34 2.49
CA ASP A 33 20.20 4.63 2.15
C ASP A 33 20.49 4.21 0.70
N ASN A 34 19.61 4.58 -0.24
CA ASN A 34 19.86 4.31 -1.65
C ASN A 34 21.02 5.19 -2.13
N GLU A 35 22.26 4.69 -2.01
CA GLU A 35 23.48 5.41 -2.39
C GLU A 35 23.49 5.81 -3.88
N ASP A 36 22.70 5.13 -4.71
CA ASP A 36 22.51 5.43 -6.13
C ASP A 36 21.42 6.50 -6.38
N GLU A 37 20.64 6.89 -5.36
CA GLU A 37 19.63 7.94 -5.45
C GLU A 37 20.30 9.32 -5.39
N ASN A 38 20.49 9.92 -6.56
CA ASN A 38 21.05 11.26 -6.67
C ASN A 38 20.01 12.31 -6.29
N ILE A 39 20.12 12.84 -5.07
CA ILE A 39 19.28 13.96 -4.61
C ILE A 39 19.72 15.23 -5.36
N PRO A 40 18.84 15.83 -6.19
CA PRO A 40 19.21 17.02 -6.94
C PRO A 40 19.46 18.19 -5.99
N GLU A 41 20.51 18.96 -6.27
CA GLU A 41 20.77 20.20 -5.55
C GLU A 41 19.66 21.21 -5.89
N VAL A 42 18.95 21.68 -4.86
CA VAL A 42 17.89 22.68 -5.00
C VAL A 42 18.42 24.03 -4.55
N THR A 43 18.22 25.05 -5.36
CA THR A 43 18.59 26.42 -5.02
C THR A 43 17.59 27.05 -4.05
N LEU A 44 18.03 28.06 -3.29
CA LEU A 44 17.14 28.79 -2.37
C LEU A 44 15.91 29.39 -3.07
N ASN A 45 16.05 29.78 -4.34
CA ASN A 45 14.95 30.38 -5.10
C ASN A 45 13.85 29.35 -5.40
N GLU A 46 14.23 28.13 -5.81
CA GLU A 46 13.29 27.03 -6.07
C GLU A 46 12.56 26.60 -4.79
N LEU A 47 13.26 26.61 -3.64
CA LEU A 47 12.65 26.38 -2.33
C LEU A 47 11.57 27.42 -1.99
N ILE A 48 11.85 28.70 -2.25
CA ILE A 48 10.89 29.79 -1.97
C ILE A 48 9.64 29.66 -2.84
N GLU A 49 9.79 29.28 -4.11
CA GLU A 49 8.66 29.07 -5.02
C GLU A 49 7.69 27.98 -4.53
N THR A 50 8.18 26.91 -3.90
CA THR A 50 7.32 25.82 -3.39
C THR A 50 6.45 26.19 -2.18
N ILE A 51 6.84 27.19 -1.39
CA ILE A 51 6.12 27.59 -0.16
C ILE A 51 4.97 28.56 -0.48
N HIS A 52 5.07 29.27 -1.60
CA HIS A 52 4.11 30.30 -2.00
C HIS A 52 3.03 29.82 -2.99
N ALA A 53 3.03 28.53 -3.34
CA ALA A 53 2.04 27.89 -4.20
C ALA A 53 0.79 27.42 -3.44
#